data_AF-A0A965U5E5-F1
#
_entry.id   AF-A0A965U5E5-F1
#
_cell.length_a   1.000
_cell.length_b   1.000
_cell.length_c   1.000
_cell.angle_alpha   90.00
_cell.angle_beta   90.00
_cell.angle_gamma   90.00
#
_symmetry.space_group_name_H-M   'P 1'
#
loop_
_entity.id
_entity.type
_entity.pdbx_description
1 polymer ?
#
loop_
_entity_poly.entity_id
_entity_poly.type
_entity_poly.pdbx_seq_one_letter_code
_entity_poly.pdbx_strand_id
1 'polypeptide(L)'
;MPKTMLLLLSLCLLFTGCSVNQSPQAVSVITPAPAITPAATARVGGPATVYYPEGTDEATATYQVTYTLPTFAAKGPGGEAMDAALTAWLDELFERVETERLPLADRAEGETLPTTEVTYELRDAHTPLGDFTNVLLYEKSWFETSNAPEILLSILVFDADGMECNLASISGAYDPEPIAAQQVWNIIGRDPASYYGDLELEDISASLDLYNGFAVADEGYTLYVQSGILSANENDGAPLEFSFGRNAMYPDFVGEYISAEDYEALLPQFFAVATYCGPSFGNWWVGETLPLDETYAYGLKLDEARLDGQELVLTGLLIKGLPGDADAMAAAKAELRLAPAGEGVQPAWTLASLSVN
;
A
#
# COMPACT_ATOMS: atom_id res chain seq x y z
N MET A 1 19.75 -46.48 58.30
CA MET A 1 20.97 -47.31 58.45
C MET A 1 21.06 -48.26 57.27
N PRO A 2 22.25 -48.53 56.71
CA PRO A 2 22.69 -47.81 55.50
C PRO A 2 23.25 -48.72 54.37
N LYS A 3 23.68 -48.05 53.28
CA LYS A 3 24.73 -48.40 52.29
C LYS A 3 24.38 -49.35 51.14
N THR A 4 24.43 -48.81 49.92
CA THR A 4 25.42 -49.13 48.85
C THR A 4 25.24 -48.10 47.71
N MET A 5 26.20 -47.22 47.40
CA MET A 5 27.47 -47.43 46.68
C MET A 5 27.28 -47.34 45.15
N LEU A 6 27.75 -46.26 44.51
CA LEU A 6 28.80 -46.32 43.47
C LEU A 6 29.21 -44.90 43.01
N LEU A 7 30.51 -44.69 42.99
CA LEU A 7 31.21 -43.54 42.41
C LEU A 7 32.01 -44.11 41.25
N LEU A 8 31.96 -43.53 40.04
CA LEU A 8 33.05 -43.61 39.06
C LEU A 8 32.85 -42.65 37.89
N LEU A 9 33.89 -41.83 37.69
CA LEU A 9 34.18 -41.04 36.49
C LEU A 9 34.19 -41.93 35.23
N SER A 10 33.75 -41.37 34.10
CA SER A 10 34.47 -41.58 32.84
C SER A 10 34.34 -40.37 31.92
N LEU A 11 35.48 -39.74 31.70
CA LEU A 11 35.80 -38.79 30.63
C LEU A 11 35.86 -39.54 29.30
N CYS A 12 35.05 -39.16 28.31
CA CYS A 12 35.25 -39.51 26.90
C CYS A 12 34.94 -38.28 26.02
N LEU A 13 35.99 -37.54 25.68
CA LEU A 13 36.06 -36.73 24.46
C LEU A 13 36.29 -37.69 23.29
N LEU A 14 35.52 -37.57 22.19
CA LEU A 14 35.96 -37.81 20.81
C LEU A 14 34.84 -37.40 19.81
N PHE A 15 35.08 -36.24 19.19
CA PHE A 15 34.95 -35.87 17.76
C PHE A 15 33.75 -36.28 16.87
N THR A 16 33.47 -35.30 15.99
CA THR A 16 32.96 -35.36 14.60
C THR A 16 31.45 -35.40 14.35
N GLY A 17 30.95 -34.29 13.80
CA GLY A 17 29.68 -34.23 13.06
C GLY A 17 28.86 -32.95 13.24
N CYS A 18 29.43 -31.74 13.13
CA CYS A 18 28.59 -30.55 12.95
C CYS A 18 28.18 -30.48 11.47
N SER A 19 27.07 -31.12 11.14
CA SER A 19 26.36 -30.86 9.90
C SER A 19 25.85 -29.43 9.95
N VAL A 20 26.36 -28.60 9.05
CA VAL A 20 25.80 -27.28 8.74
C VAL A 20 24.42 -27.50 8.10
N ASN A 21 23.36 -27.40 8.91
CA ASN A 21 22.03 -27.14 8.39
C ASN A 21 21.94 -25.63 8.12
N GLN A 22 22.30 -25.22 6.90
CA GLN A 22 21.83 -23.96 6.35
C GLN A 22 20.39 -24.18 5.91
N SER A 23 19.45 -23.96 6.83
CA SER A 23 18.10 -23.56 6.43
C SER A 23 18.21 -22.17 5.80
N PRO A 24 17.51 -21.87 4.69
CA PRO A 24 17.39 -20.50 4.22
C PRO A 24 16.83 -19.67 5.38
N GLN A 25 17.61 -18.72 5.87
CA GLN A 25 17.14 -17.79 6.88
C GLN A 25 16.09 -16.92 6.20
N ALA A 26 14.82 -17.23 6.42
CA ALA A 26 13.77 -16.26 6.23
C ALA A 26 14.14 -15.06 7.09
N VAL A 27 14.45 -13.94 6.45
CA VAL A 27 14.71 -12.67 7.11
C VAL A 27 13.40 -12.29 7.78
N SER A 28 13.28 -12.65 9.06
CA SER A 28 12.16 -12.24 9.90
C SER A 28 12.41 -10.79 10.30
N VAL A 29 12.16 -9.87 9.38
CA VAL A 29 11.91 -8.47 9.74
C VAL A 29 10.50 -8.47 10.31
N ILE A 30 10.39 -8.46 11.64
CA ILE A 30 9.22 -7.83 12.26
C ILE A 30 9.30 -6.39 11.81
N THR A 31 8.64 -6.06 10.70
CA THR A 31 8.45 -4.66 10.34
C THR A 31 7.46 -4.13 11.37
N PRO A 32 7.87 -3.22 12.28
CA PRO A 32 6.90 -2.58 13.15
C PRO A 32 5.83 -1.94 12.28
N ALA A 33 4.58 -1.93 12.75
CA ALA A 33 3.51 -1.20 12.07
C ALA A 33 4.03 0.23 11.79
N PRO A 34 3.89 0.73 10.55
CA PRO A 34 4.41 2.04 10.19
C PRO A 34 3.95 3.12 11.18
N ALA A 35 4.81 4.08 11.49
CA ALA A 35 4.48 5.16 12.40
C ALA A 35 3.29 5.97 11.86
N ILE A 36 2.33 6.28 12.73
CA ILE A 36 1.12 7.06 12.40
C ILE A 36 1.46 8.54 12.49
N THR A 37 1.44 9.25 11.36
CA THR A 37 1.59 10.72 11.32
C THR A 37 0.23 11.38 11.09
N PRO A 38 -0.33 12.11 12.07
CA PRO A 38 -1.60 12.82 11.91
C PRO A 38 -1.49 13.93 10.86
N ALA A 39 -2.49 14.07 10.00
CA ALA A 39 -2.44 15.06 8.94
C ALA A 39 -2.51 16.51 9.45
N ALA A 40 -1.68 17.40 8.91
CA ALA A 40 -1.45 18.72 9.49
C ALA A 40 -2.36 19.86 8.99
N THR A 41 -3.17 19.65 7.93
CA THR A 41 -3.63 20.78 7.10
C THR A 41 -5.09 20.77 6.62
N ALA A 42 -5.88 19.72 6.87
CA ALA A 42 -7.29 19.70 6.47
C ALA A 42 -8.18 20.50 7.43
N ARG A 43 -9.26 21.08 6.91
CA ARG A 43 -10.34 21.63 7.75
C ARG A 43 -11.44 20.59 7.91
N VAL A 44 -11.94 20.44 9.13
CA VAL A 44 -13.08 19.57 9.42
C VAL A 44 -14.35 20.21 8.83
N GLY A 45 -15.02 19.51 7.91
CA GLY A 45 -16.35 19.88 7.46
C GLY A 45 -17.37 19.80 8.60
N GLY A 46 -18.46 20.56 8.53
CA GLY A 46 -19.56 20.39 9.49
C GLY A 46 -20.26 19.04 9.28
N PRO A 47 -20.87 18.44 10.32
CA PRO A 47 -21.68 17.25 10.13
C PRO A 47 -22.87 17.57 9.21
N ALA A 48 -23.14 16.68 8.28
CA ALA A 48 -24.30 16.73 7.39
C ALA A 48 -25.22 15.54 7.64
N THR A 49 -26.51 15.73 7.37
CA THR A 49 -27.53 14.70 7.51
C THR A 49 -28.45 14.70 6.30
N VAL A 50 -28.67 13.53 5.73
CA VAL A 50 -29.54 13.29 4.59
C VAL A 50 -30.58 12.24 4.98
N TYR A 51 -31.84 12.50 4.63
CA TYR A 51 -32.97 11.63 4.93
C TYR A 51 -33.51 10.99 3.66
N TYR A 52 -33.90 9.72 3.77
CA TYR A 52 -34.47 8.94 2.68
C TYR A 52 -35.87 8.46 3.02
N PRO A 53 -36.81 8.39 2.05
CA PRO A 53 -36.64 8.83 0.66
C PRO A 53 -36.42 10.34 0.52
N GLU A 54 -35.91 10.79 -0.63
CA GLU A 54 -35.62 12.21 -0.87
C GLU A 54 -36.84 13.10 -0.55
N GLY A 55 -36.59 14.23 0.13
CA GLY A 55 -37.63 15.18 0.53
C GLY A 55 -38.33 14.85 1.84
N THR A 56 -37.95 13.77 2.53
CA THR A 56 -38.40 13.47 3.89
C THR A 56 -37.59 14.25 4.94
N ASP A 57 -38.15 14.29 6.15
CA ASP A 57 -37.50 14.81 7.36
C ASP A 57 -37.28 13.69 8.38
N GLU A 58 -36.63 14.00 9.51
CA GLU A 58 -36.36 13.04 10.59
C GLU A 58 -37.61 12.26 11.06
N ALA A 59 -38.78 12.90 11.05
CA ALA A 59 -40.02 12.29 11.52
C ALA A 59 -40.63 11.32 10.48
N THR A 60 -40.38 11.55 9.20
CA THR A 60 -41.02 10.83 8.08
C THR A 60 -40.08 9.92 7.30
N ALA A 61 -38.77 10.06 7.49
CA ALA A 61 -37.74 9.26 6.85
C ALA A 61 -37.83 7.77 7.23
N THR A 62 -37.37 6.91 6.33
CA THR A 62 -37.17 5.47 6.57
C THR A 62 -35.70 5.10 6.74
N TYR A 63 -34.79 5.98 6.31
CA TYR A 63 -33.35 5.84 6.51
C TYR A 63 -32.70 7.22 6.68
N GLN A 64 -31.58 7.29 7.40
CA GLN A 64 -30.75 8.50 7.45
C GLN A 64 -29.28 8.20 7.19
N VAL A 65 -28.59 9.16 6.59
CA VAL A 65 -27.14 9.16 6.44
C VAL A 65 -26.59 10.38 7.16
N THR A 66 -25.70 10.16 8.12
CA THR A 66 -24.93 11.20 8.78
C THR A 66 -23.47 11.10 8.35
N TYR A 67 -22.85 12.19 7.97
CA TYR A 67 -21.44 12.16 7.57
C TYR A 67 -20.70 13.42 7.98
N THR A 68 -19.41 13.25 8.24
CA THR A 68 -18.45 14.34 8.33
C THR A 68 -17.32 14.02 7.36
N LEU A 69 -16.94 14.97 6.51
CA LEU A 69 -15.82 14.82 5.58
C LEU A 69 -14.81 15.97 5.76
N PRO A 70 -13.53 15.73 5.46
CA PRO A 70 -12.54 16.80 5.42
C PRO A 70 -12.77 17.71 4.21
N THR A 71 -12.24 18.93 4.30
CA THR A 71 -12.17 19.87 3.17
C THR A 71 -10.73 20.34 2.96
N PHE A 72 -10.34 20.41 1.70
CA PHE A 72 -8.97 20.66 1.27
C PHE A 72 -8.82 21.88 0.37
N ALA A 73 -9.90 22.53 -0.11
CA ALA A 73 -9.86 23.69 -1.00
C ALA A 73 -8.88 24.81 -0.59
N ALA A 74 -8.58 24.96 0.71
CA ALA A 74 -7.56 25.90 1.19
C ALA A 74 -6.12 25.59 0.73
N LYS A 75 -5.86 24.39 0.20
CA LYS A 75 -4.59 23.93 -0.37
C LYS A 75 -4.41 24.33 -1.85
N GLY A 76 -5.35 25.06 -2.45
CA GLY A 76 -5.28 25.45 -3.86
C GLY A 76 -5.74 24.33 -4.79
N PRO A 77 -5.26 24.28 -6.07
CA PRO A 77 -5.78 23.37 -7.08
C PRO A 77 -5.76 21.89 -6.68
N GLY A 78 -4.69 21.42 -6.02
CA GLY A 78 -4.64 20.03 -5.55
C GLY A 78 -5.66 19.74 -4.43
N GLY A 79 -5.92 20.73 -3.57
CA GLY A 79 -7.01 20.60 -2.59
C GLY A 79 -8.40 20.56 -3.23
N GLU A 80 -8.61 21.31 -4.32
CA GLU A 80 -9.86 21.25 -5.09
C GLU A 80 -10.04 19.87 -5.76
N ALA A 81 -8.95 19.24 -6.23
CA ALA A 81 -8.98 17.88 -6.77
C ALA A 81 -9.34 16.83 -5.70
N MET A 82 -8.75 16.91 -4.50
CA MET A 82 -9.09 16.06 -3.36
C MET A 82 -10.57 16.20 -2.96
N ASP A 83 -11.09 17.44 -2.91
CA ASP A 83 -12.49 17.71 -2.58
C ASP A 83 -13.44 17.17 -3.67
N ALA A 84 -13.03 17.19 -4.94
CA ALA A 84 -13.79 16.60 -6.04
C ALA A 84 -13.85 15.07 -5.95
N ALA A 85 -12.74 14.41 -5.61
CA ALA A 85 -12.71 12.97 -5.39
C ALA A 85 -13.59 12.55 -4.20
N LEU A 86 -13.57 13.31 -3.09
CA LEU A 86 -14.48 13.08 -1.96
C LEU A 86 -15.95 13.27 -2.33
N THR A 87 -16.24 14.20 -3.24
CA THR A 87 -17.60 14.39 -3.75
C THR A 87 -18.04 13.17 -4.57
N ALA A 88 -17.17 12.65 -5.44
CA ALA A 88 -17.45 11.44 -6.20
C ALA A 88 -17.67 10.22 -5.30
N TRP A 89 -16.83 10.04 -4.27
CA TRP A 89 -17.03 8.99 -3.26
C TRP A 89 -18.36 9.16 -2.51
N LEU A 90 -18.77 10.39 -2.21
CA LEU A 90 -20.04 10.67 -1.55
C LEU A 90 -21.24 10.33 -2.46
N ASP A 91 -21.13 10.59 -3.77
CA ASP A 91 -22.14 10.18 -4.75
C ASP A 91 -22.28 8.64 -4.78
N GLU A 92 -21.15 7.90 -4.74
CA GLU A 92 -21.16 6.43 -4.63
C GLU A 92 -21.78 5.93 -3.32
N LEU A 93 -21.54 6.62 -2.20
CA LEU A 93 -22.21 6.33 -0.93
C LEU A 93 -23.72 6.46 -1.06
N PHE A 94 -24.21 7.54 -1.67
CA PHE A 94 -25.65 7.76 -1.82
C PHE A 94 -26.27 6.73 -2.76
N GLU A 95 -25.61 6.38 -3.87
CA GLU A 95 -26.05 5.30 -4.75
C GLU A 95 -26.14 3.96 -3.99
N ARG A 96 -25.12 3.60 -3.21
CA ARG A 96 -25.12 2.39 -2.38
C ARG A 96 -26.23 2.41 -1.33
N VAL A 97 -26.47 3.56 -0.70
CA VAL A 97 -27.58 3.70 0.26
C VAL A 97 -28.92 3.45 -0.43
N GLU A 98 -29.16 4.03 -1.60
CA GLU A 98 -30.43 3.84 -2.32
C GLU A 98 -30.64 2.40 -2.83
N THR A 99 -29.57 1.78 -3.33
CA THR A 99 -29.65 0.49 -4.04
C THR A 99 -29.48 -0.71 -3.12
N GLU A 100 -28.70 -0.60 -2.05
CA GLU A 100 -28.33 -1.71 -1.18
C GLU A 100 -28.85 -1.56 0.25
N ARG A 101 -28.80 -0.35 0.83
CA ARG A 101 -29.14 -0.13 2.25
C ARG A 101 -30.63 0.09 2.47
N LEU A 102 -31.22 1.05 1.74
CA LEU A 102 -32.62 1.43 1.85
C LEU A 102 -33.59 0.25 1.65
N PRO A 103 -33.36 -0.70 0.72
CA PRO A 103 -34.24 -1.87 0.57
C PRO A 103 -34.25 -2.80 1.79
N LEU A 104 -33.21 -2.75 2.64
CA LEU A 104 -33.10 -3.51 3.88
C LEU A 104 -33.67 -2.76 5.10
N ALA A 105 -34.08 -1.51 4.92
CA ALA A 105 -34.62 -0.66 5.98
C ALA A 105 -36.07 -1.03 6.33
N ASP A 106 -36.27 -2.22 6.90
CA ASP A 106 -37.57 -2.70 7.39
C ASP A 106 -37.69 -2.44 8.89
N ARG A 107 -38.16 -1.24 9.26
CA ARG A 107 -38.36 -0.85 10.67
C ARG A 107 -39.81 -1.01 11.10
N ALA A 108 -40.05 -1.51 12.31
CA ALA A 108 -41.37 -1.45 12.91
C ALA A 108 -41.70 -0.03 13.41
N GLU A 109 -43.00 0.28 13.53
CA GLU A 109 -43.46 1.57 14.05
C GLU A 109 -42.96 1.79 15.49
N GLY A 110 -42.17 2.86 15.70
CA GLY A 110 -41.61 3.23 17.01
C GLY A 110 -40.16 2.78 17.25
N GLU A 111 -39.54 2.07 16.30
CA GLU A 111 -38.12 1.72 16.36
C GLU A 111 -37.21 2.86 15.85
N THR A 112 -35.95 2.83 16.27
CA THR A 112 -34.93 3.79 15.81
C THR A 112 -34.80 3.73 14.29
N LEU A 113 -34.56 4.90 13.68
CA LEU A 113 -34.32 5.00 12.24
C LEU A 113 -33.03 4.24 11.84
N PRO A 114 -33.09 3.30 10.89
CA PRO A 114 -31.90 2.74 10.27
C PRO A 114 -30.99 3.85 9.75
N THR A 115 -29.68 3.69 9.97
CA THR A 115 -28.72 4.79 9.82
C THR A 115 -27.41 4.29 9.22
N THR A 116 -26.86 5.06 8.29
CA THR A 116 -25.43 5.03 7.96
C THR A 116 -24.75 6.24 8.60
N GLU A 117 -23.66 6.03 9.31
CA GLU A 117 -22.75 7.08 9.77
C GLU A 117 -21.41 6.96 9.05
N VAL A 118 -20.90 8.07 8.53
CA VAL A 118 -19.55 8.17 7.97
C VAL A 118 -18.70 9.08 8.84
N THR A 119 -17.58 8.54 9.28
CA THR A 119 -16.50 9.26 9.94
C THR A 119 -15.21 9.09 9.16
N TYR A 120 -14.23 9.96 9.40
CA TYR A 120 -12.95 9.87 8.70
C TYR A 120 -11.75 10.02 9.62
N GLU A 121 -10.63 9.48 9.17
CA GLU A 121 -9.30 9.71 9.71
C GLU A 121 -8.37 10.19 8.59
N LEU A 122 -7.48 11.13 8.91
CA LEU A 122 -6.45 11.59 7.99
C LEU A 122 -5.07 11.18 8.48
N ARG A 123 -4.26 10.64 7.57
CA ARG A 123 -2.87 10.28 7.83
C ARG A 123 -1.99 10.79 6.70
N ASP A 124 -0.94 11.51 7.03
CA ASP A 124 0.06 11.91 6.04
C ASP A 124 1.20 10.87 6.03
N ALA A 125 1.83 10.70 4.88
CA ALA A 125 2.98 9.83 4.68
C ALA A 125 4.03 10.50 3.81
N HIS A 126 5.30 10.37 4.18
CA HIS A 126 6.44 10.89 3.42
C HIS A 126 7.25 9.70 2.93
N THR A 127 7.36 9.54 1.62
CA THR A 127 8.10 8.45 1.01
C THR A 127 9.14 8.99 0.01
N PRO A 128 10.09 8.18 -0.45
CA PRO A 128 11.03 8.58 -1.51
C PRO A 128 10.37 8.99 -2.83
N LEU A 129 9.13 8.53 -3.08
CA LEU A 129 8.36 8.85 -4.29
C LEU A 129 7.47 10.09 -4.14
N GLY A 130 7.36 10.64 -2.93
CA GLY A 130 6.58 11.83 -2.67
C GLY A 130 5.85 11.80 -1.33
N ASP A 131 5.14 12.89 -1.07
CA ASP A 131 4.26 13.07 0.07
C ASP A 131 2.84 12.67 -0.31
N PHE A 132 2.18 11.94 0.58
CA PHE A 132 0.84 11.41 0.38
C PHE A 132 -0.08 11.73 1.55
N THR A 133 -1.36 11.94 1.26
CA THR A 133 -2.43 12.06 2.26
C THR A 133 -3.41 10.91 2.08
N ASN A 134 -3.59 10.12 3.13
CA ASN A 134 -4.62 9.09 3.23
C ASN A 134 -5.89 9.69 3.86
N VAL A 135 -7.04 9.40 3.28
CA VAL A 135 -8.37 9.68 3.83
C VAL A 135 -9.09 8.36 4.07
N LEU A 136 -9.07 7.89 5.31
CA LEU A 136 -9.75 6.65 5.71
C LEU A 136 -11.19 7.01 6.06
N LEU A 137 -12.14 6.46 5.31
CA LEU A 137 -13.57 6.71 5.41
C LEU A 137 -14.25 5.47 5.99
N TYR A 138 -14.72 5.61 7.24
CA TYR A 138 -15.39 4.55 7.96
C TYR A 138 -16.91 4.74 7.82
N GLU A 139 -17.53 3.92 6.98
CA GLU A 139 -18.98 3.78 6.91
C GLU A 139 -19.44 2.75 7.94
N LYS A 140 -20.38 3.13 8.79
CA LYS A 140 -21.02 2.26 9.77
C LYS A 140 -22.51 2.26 9.54
N SER A 141 -23.09 1.09 9.30
CA SER A 141 -24.51 0.96 8.97
C SER A 141 -25.23 0.14 10.04
N TRP A 142 -26.34 0.68 10.56
CA TRP A 142 -27.24 0.03 11.51
C TRP A 142 -28.64 -0.07 10.91
N PHE A 143 -29.13 -1.30 10.78
CA PHE A 143 -30.54 -1.56 10.48
C PHE A 143 -31.37 -1.73 11.75
N GLU A 144 -30.73 -2.22 12.82
CA GLU A 144 -31.26 -2.30 14.17
C GLU A 144 -30.20 -1.77 15.14
N THR A 145 -30.51 -0.72 15.90
CA THR A 145 -29.54 -0.06 16.81
C THR A 145 -28.96 -0.96 17.91
N SER A 146 -29.57 -2.12 18.18
CA SER A 146 -29.07 -3.08 19.17
C SER A 146 -27.92 -3.95 18.65
N ASN A 147 -27.69 -3.98 17.33
CA ASN A 147 -26.68 -4.81 16.71
C ASN A 147 -25.38 -4.02 16.51
N ALA A 148 -24.27 -4.74 16.40
CA ALA A 148 -23.02 -4.14 15.93
C ALA A 148 -23.25 -3.56 14.52
N PRO A 149 -22.63 -2.41 14.19
CA PRO A 149 -22.72 -1.89 12.83
C PRO A 149 -22.06 -2.86 11.85
N GLU A 150 -22.61 -2.90 10.64
CA GLU A 150 -21.80 -3.31 9.49
C GLU A 150 -20.79 -2.19 9.21
N ILE A 151 -19.51 -2.53 9.08
CA ILE A 151 -18.45 -1.57 8.81
C ILE A 151 -17.92 -1.80 7.40
N LEU A 152 -17.90 -0.74 6.62
CA LEU A 152 -17.21 -0.67 5.34
C LEU A 152 -16.13 0.40 5.44
N LEU A 153 -14.88 0.03 5.16
CA LEU A 153 -13.76 0.96 5.06
C LEU A 153 -13.43 1.23 3.59
N SER A 154 -13.42 2.51 3.20
CA SER A 154 -12.83 2.98 1.95
C SER A 154 -11.66 3.91 2.26
N ILE A 155 -10.60 3.88 1.48
CA ILE A 155 -9.43 4.73 1.69
C ILE A 155 -9.09 5.41 0.38
N LEU A 156 -9.09 6.74 0.36
CA LEU A 156 -8.56 7.51 -0.76
C LEU A 156 -7.13 7.94 -0.43
N VAL A 157 -6.20 7.73 -1.34
CA VAL A 157 -4.81 8.15 -1.19
C VAL A 157 -4.52 9.20 -2.23
N PHE A 158 -4.02 10.36 -1.82
CA PHE A 158 -3.69 11.47 -2.71
C PHE A 158 -2.21 11.80 -2.67
N ASP A 159 -1.62 12.15 -3.80
CA ASP A 159 -0.29 12.77 -3.86
C ASP A 159 -0.31 14.26 -3.47
N ALA A 160 0.86 14.90 -3.51
CA ALA A 160 1.02 16.32 -3.21
C ALA A 160 0.25 17.26 -4.16
N ASP A 161 -0.04 16.81 -5.39
CA ASP A 161 -0.82 17.54 -6.39
C ASP A 161 -2.33 17.28 -6.26
N GLY A 162 -2.74 16.43 -5.32
CA GLY A 162 -4.13 16.10 -5.05
C GLY A 162 -4.73 15.07 -6.00
N MET A 163 -3.90 14.38 -6.77
CA MET A 163 -4.33 13.29 -7.64
C MET A 163 -4.51 12.03 -6.81
N GLU A 164 -5.61 11.31 -7.05
CA GLU A 164 -5.86 10.01 -6.42
C GLU A 164 -4.88 8.96 -6.95
N CYS A 165 -4.31 8.18 -6.04
CA CYS A 165 -3.23 7.25 -6.29
C CYS A 165 -3.67 5.82 -5.97
N ASN A 166 -3.33 4.87 -6.83
CA ASN A 166 -3.41 3.44 -6.54
C ASN A 166 -2.08 2.90 -5.99
N LEU A 167 -2.07 1.65 -5.50
CA LEU A 167 -0.87 1.05 -4.91
C LEU A 167 0.32 1.03 -5.88
N ALA A 168 0.08 0.86 -7.19
CA ALA A 168 1.13 0.85 -8.20
C ALA A 168 1.85 2.21 -8.27
N SER A 169 1.08 3.30 -8.34
CA SER A 169 1.62 4.67 -8.40
C SER A 169 2.45 5.04 -7.17
N ILE A 170 2.00 4.65 -5.97
CA ILE A 170 2.72 4.99 -4.73
C ILE A 170 3.93 4.09 -4.44
N SER A 171 3.94 2.85 -4.97
CA SER A 171 5.03 1.90 -4.73
C SER A 171 6.08 1.93 -5.82
N GLY A 172 5.77 2.51 -6.98
CA GLY A 172 6.59 2.48 -8.18
C GLY A 172 6.58 1.12 -8.90
N ALA A 173 5.83 0.13 -8.41
CA ALA A 173 5.70 -1.18 -9.02
C ALA A 173 4.60 -1.19 -10.07
N TYR A 174 4.91 -1.64 -11.29
CA TYR A 174 3.91 -1.74 -12.38
C TYR A 174 2.88 -2.84 -12.13
N ASP A 175 3.27 -3.94 -11.48
CA ASP A 175 2.40 -5.10 -11.20
C ASP A 175 2.43 -5.42 -9.70
N PRO A 176 1.84 -4.58 -8.83
CA PRO A 176 1.96 -4.74 -7.37
C PRO A 176 1.11 -5.89 -6.81
N GLU A 177 0.04 -6.32 -7.52
CA GLU A 177 -0.93 -7.28 -6.99
C GLU A 177 -0.32 -8.63 -6.58
N PRO A 178 0.47 -9.32 -7.42
CA PRO A 178 1.07 -10.60 -7.03
C PRO A 178 2.00 -10.45 -5.82
N ILE A 179 2.69 -9.31 -5.72
CA ILE A 179 3.60 -9.00 -4.62
C ILE A 179 2.80 -8.76 -3.34
N ALA A 180 1.76 -7.92 -3.39
CA ALA A 180 0.84 -7.64 -2.30
C ALA A 180 0.18 -8.91 -1.76
N ALA A 181 -0.41 -9.73 -2.64
CA ALA A 181 -1.06 -10.98 -2.29
C ALA A 181 -0.08 -11.92 -1.59
N GLN A 182 1.16 -12.02 -2.09
CA GLN A 182 2.19 -12.84 -1.46
C GLN A 182 2.57 -12.32 -0.07
N GLN A 183 2.61 -11.00 0.16
CA GLN A 183 2.87 -10.44 1.48
C GLN A 183 1.73 -10.77 2.47
N VAL A 184 0.48 -10.62 2.05
CA VAL A 184 -0.68 -10.99 2.88
C VAL A 184 -0.66 -12.49 3.20
N TRP A 185 -0.40 -13.35 2.20
CA TRP A 185 -0.23 -14.79 2.41
C TRP A 185 0.86 -15.11 3.45
N ASN A 186 1.99 -14.43 3.36
CA ASN A 186 3.09 -14.59 4.31
C ASN A 186 2.70 -14.14 5.73
N ILE A 187 1.87 -13.11 5.87
CA ILE A 187 1.37 -12.64 7.17
C ILE A 187 0.37 -13.65 7.75
N ILE A 188 -0.60 -14.12 6.96
CA ILE A 188 -1.57 -15.16 7.35
C ILE A 188 -0.84 -16.42 7.82
N GLY A 189 0.20 -16.85 7.09
CA GLY A 189 1.00 -18.02 7.43
C GLY A 189 1.70 -17.96 8.80
N ARG A 190 1.80 -16.77 9.43
CA ARG A 190 2.35 -16.61 10.79
C ARG A 190 1.34 -16.96 11.87
N ASP A 191 0.04 -16.82 11.59
CA ASP A 191 -1.05 -17.17 12.49
C ASP A 191 -2.28 -17.71 11.73
N PRO A 192 -2.16 -18.88 11.09
CA PRO A 192 -3.20 -19.41 10.21
C PRO A 192 -4.49 -19.78 10.95
N ALA A 193 -4.45 -19.95 12.28
CA ALA A 193 -5.62 -20.27 13.09
C ALA A 193 -6.62 -19.10 13.18
N SER A 194 -6.18 -17.89 12.87
CA SER A 194 -7.01 -16.67 12.87
C SER A 194 -7.75 -16.44 11.55
N TYR A 195 -7.61 -17.31 10.55
CA TYR A 195 -8.14 -17.16 9.19
C TYR A 195 -8.87 -18.42 8.72
N TYR A 196 -9.56 -18.34 7.57
CA TYR A 196 -10.14 -19.52 6.94
C TYR A 196 -9.04 -20.53 6.54
N GLY A 197 -9.30 -21.81 6.80
CA GLY A 197 -8.28 -22.87 6.66
C GLY A 197 -8.09 -23.40 5.24
N ASP A 198 -8.96 -23.03 4.32
CA ASP A 198 -9.02 -23.43 2.92
C ASP A 198 -8.61 -22.30 1.95
N LEU A 199 -8.08 -21.19 2.47
CA LEU A 199 -7.59 -20.09 1.64
C LEU A 199 -6.45 -20.55 0.72
N GLU A 200 -6.50 -20.09 -0.52
CA GLU A 200 -5.42 -20.12 -1.49
C GLU A 200 -4.91 -18.71 -1.80
N LEU A 201 -3.75 -18.60 -2.45
CA LEU A 201 -3.19 -17.29 -2.84
C LEU A 201 -4.12 -16.52 -3.79
N GLU A 202 -4.88 -17.24 -4.62
CA GLU A 202 -5.88 -16.65 -5.53
C GLU A 202 -7.03 -15.99 -4.75
N ASP A 203 -7.50 -16.61 -3.66
CA ASP A 203 -8.54 -16.02 -2.79
C ASP A 203 -8.07 -14.71 -2.16
N ILE A 204 -6.80 -14.67 -1.75
CA ILE A 204 -6.18 -13.44 -1.25
C ILE A 204 -6.15 -12.40 -2.37
N SER A 205 -5.59 -12.73 -3.55
CA SER A 205 -5.48 -11.80 -4.68
C SER A 205 -6.83 -11.18 -5.03
N ALA A 206 -7.88 -12.00 -5.11
CA ALA A 206 -9.23 -11.56 -5.44
C ALA A 206 -9.88 -10.68 -4.35
N SER A 207 -9.38 -10.74 -3.11
CA SER A 207 -9.89 -9.94 -1.99
C SER A 207 -9.22 -8.59 -1.82
N LEU A 208 -8.10 -8.34 -2.52
CA LEU A 208 -7.37 -7.08 -2.38
C LEU A 208 -7.97 -5.99 -3.24
N ASP A 209 -8.23 -4.84 -2.63
CA ASP A 209 -8.52 -3.59 -3.33
C ASP A 209 -7.29 -2.69 -3.29
N LEU A 210 -6.60 -2.60 -4.43
CA LEU A 210 -5.37 -1.82 -4.59
C LEU A 210 -5.61 -0.38 -5.04
N TYR A 211 -6.88 0.04 -5.10
CA TYR A 211 -7.28 1.42 -5.37
C TYR A 211 -7.79 2.06 -4.08
N ASN A 212 -8.76 1.44 -3.41
CA ASN A 212 -9.45 2.03 -2.26
C ASN A 212 -9.33 1.20 -0.96
N GLY A 213 -8.53 0.12 -0.97
CA GLY A 213 -8.34 -0.79 0.15
C GLY A 213 -6.95 -0.74 0.79
N PHE A 214 -6.22 0.36 0.65
CA PHE A 214 -4.88 0.48 1.24
C PHE A 214 -4.59 1.86 1.81
N ALA A 215 -3.65 1.92 2.75
CA ALA A 215 -3.04 3.16 3.22
C ALA A 215 -1.52 3.10 3.06
N VAL A 216 -0.91 4.25 2.84
CA VAL A 216 0.55 4.46 2.79
C VAL A 216 1.03 5.11 4.07
N ALA A 217 2.25 4.77 4.48
CA ALA A 217 2.92 5.35 5.61
C ALA A 217 4.43 5.52 5.34
N ASP A 218 5.10 6.26 6.22
CA ASP A 218 6.52 6.62 6.13
C ASP A 218 7.48 5.45 6.00
N GLU A 219 7.07 4.19 6.23
CA GLU A 219 7.94 3.00 6.12
C GLU A 219 7.33 1.83 5.34
N GLY A 220 6.12 1.98 4.80
CA GLY A 220 5.46 0.88 4.12
C GLY A 220 3.99 1.11 3.84
N TYR A 221 3.25 0.01 3.75
CA TYR A 221 1.86 -0.01 3.33
C TYR A 221 1.04 -0.87 4.28
N THR A 222 -0.24 -0.54 4.39
CA THR A 222 -1.24 -1.34 5.07
C THR A 222 -2.38 -1.64 4.10
N LEU A 223 -2.64 -2.91 3.84
CA LEU A 223 -3.80 -3.37 3.08
C LEU A 223 -4.94 -3.71 4.03
N TYR A 224 -6.15 -3.36 3.63
CA TYR A 224 -7.36 -3.57 4.40
C TYR A 224 -8.28 -4.52 3.64
N VAL A 225 -8.74 -5.57 4.31
CA VAL A 225 -9.71 -6.51 3.75
C VAL A 225 -10.93 -6.50 4.66
N GLN A 226 -12.12 -6.38 4.08
CA GLN A 226 -13.35 -6.30 4.87
C GLN A 226 -13.55 -7.54 5.75
N SER A 227 -14.26 -7.35 6.86
CA SER A 227 -14.57 -8.43 7.80
C SER A 227 -15.35 -9.56 7.10
N GLY A 228 -15.13 -10.81 7.52
CA GLY A 228 -15.82 -11.97 6.95
C GLY A 228 -15.26 -12.48 5.61
N ILE A 229 -14.29 -11.80 4.99
CA ILE A 229 -13.73 -12.21 3.69
C ILE A 229 -12.64 -13.28 3.86
N LEU A 230 -11.60 -12.99 4.66
CA LEU A 230 -10.48 -13.93 4.89
C LEU A 230 -10.52 -14.58 6.28
N SER A 231 -11.43 -14.14 7.15
CA SER A 231 -11.58 -14.69 8.50
C SER A 231 -13.03 -14.60 8.97
N ALA A 232 -13.46 -15.64 9.69
CA ALA A 232 -14.73 -15.63 10.43
C ALA A 232 -14.67 -14.80 11.73
N ASN A 233 -13.49 -14.34 12.14
CA ASN A 233 -13.34 -13.52 13.33
C ASN A 233 -13.77 -12.07 13.02
N GLU A 234 -15.05 -11.81 13.20
CA GLU A 234 -15.67 -10.50 13.05
C GLU A 234 -15.36 -9.65 14.29
N ASN A 235 -14.14 -9.09 14.36
CA ASN A 235 -13.68 -8.19 15.44
C ASN A 235 -14.55 -6.91 15.50
N ASP A 236 -15.77 -7.03 15.99
CA ASP A 236 -16.85 -6.04 15.93
C ASP A 236 -17.05 -5.46 14.52
N GLY A 237 -16.88 -6.29 13.48
CA GLY A 237 -17.00 -5.91 12.07
C GLY A 237 -15.81 -5.14 11.51
N ALA A 238 -14.73 -4.91 12.28
CA ALA A 238 -13.55 -4.20 11.78
C ALA A 238 -12.88 -4.94 10.61
N PRO A 239 -12.31 -4.21 9.63
CA PRO A 239 -11.53 -4.81 8.57
C PRO A 239 -10.25 -5.44 9.11
N LEU A 240 -9.76 -6.46 8.42
CA LEU A 240 -8.46 -7.07 8.64
C LEU A 240 -7.36 -6.14 8.11
N GLU A 241 -6.29 -5.98 8.87
CA GLU A 241 -5.17 -5.09 8.54
C GLU A 241 -3.89 -5.90 8.28
N PHE A 242 -3.28 -5.71 7.12
CA PHE A 242 -2.04 -6.37 6.72
C PHE A 242 -0.96 -5.34 6.40
N SER A 243 -0.02 -5.14 7.32
CA SER A 243 1.06 -4.16 7.18
C SER A 243 2.39 -4.81 6.80
N PHE A 244 3.11 -4.20 5.86
CA PHE A 244 4.45 -4.61 5.44
C PHE A 244 5.29 -3.41 4.98
N GLY A 245 6.62 -3.55 5.06
CA GLY A 245 7.56 -2.48 4.73
C GLY A 245 7.65 -2.21 3.22
N ARG A 246 8.08 -1.01 2.82
CA ARG A 246 8.23 -0.64 1.39
C ARG A 246 9.10 -1.62 0.62
N ASN A 247 10.16 -2.12 1.27
CA ASN A 247 11.10 -3.05 0.69
C ASN A 247 10.47 -4.36 0.21
N ALA A 248 9.27 -4.70 0.68
CA ALA A 248 8.52 -5.85 0.18
C ALA A 248 8.03 -5.65 -1.26
N MET A 249 8.00 -4.42 -1.77
CA MET A 249 7.60 -4.05 -3.13
C MET A 249 8.79 -3.80 -4.07
N TYR A 250 10.02 -3.86 -3.56
CA TYR A 250 11.20 -3.61 -4.39
C TYR A 250 11.55 -4.84 -5.23
N PRO A 251 12.18 -4.64 -6.40
CA PRO A 251 12.72 -5.75 -7.18
C PRO A 251 13.67 -6.61 -6.35
N ASP A 252 13.72 -7.92 -6.63
CA ASP A 252 14.49 -8.91 -5.85
C ASP A 252 15.99 -8.57 -5.74
N PHE A 253 16.55 -7.81 -6.69
CA PHE A 253 17.94 -7.39 -6.64
C PHE A 253 18.25 -6.36 -5.53
N VAL A 254 17.23 -5.72 -4.96
CA VAL A 254 17.38 -4.77 -3.86
C VAL A 254 17.59 -5.54 -2.55
N GLY A 255 18.68 -5.24 -1.86
CA GLY A 255 19.22 -6.00 -0.74
C GLY A 255 20.32 -6.99 -1.14
N GLU A 256 20.34 -7.45 -2.40
CA GLU A 256 21.42 -8.30 -2.93
C GLU A 256 22.54 -7.47 -3.57
N TYR A 257 22.20 -6.56 -4.49
CA TYR A 257 23.16 -5.78 -5.28
C TYR A 257 23.22 -4.30 -4.92
N ILE A 258 22.10 -3.73 -4.50
CA ILE A 258 21.95 -2.33 -4.08
C ILE A 258 21.19 -2.29 -2.76
N SER A 259 21.56 -1.41 -1.84
CA SER A 259 20.80 -1.28 -0.59
C SER A 259 19.42 -0.66 -0.85
N ALA A 260 18.46 -0.88 0.05
CA ALA A 260 17.14 -0.24 -0.06
C ALA A 260 17.26 1.30 -0.02
N GLU A 261 18.10 1.83 0.87
CA GLU A 261 18.37 3.27 0.98
C GLU A 261 18.95 3.87 -0.31
N ASP A 262 19.93 3.19 -0.92
CA ASP A 262 20.51 3.63 -2.19
C ASP A 262 19.48 3.57 -3.33
N TYR A 263 18.67 2.51 -3.37
CA TYR A 263 17.64 2.34 -4.38
C TYR A 263 16.59 3.46 -4.28
N GLU A 264 16.09 3.71 -3.07
CA GLU A 264 15.14 4.80 -2.78
C GLU A 264 15.70 6.17 -3.19
N ALA A 265 16.97 6.46 -2.86
CA ALA A 265 17.63 7.72 -3.22
C ALA A 265 17.81 7.92 -4.72
N LEU A 266 17.92 6.84 -5.49
CA LEU A 266 18.09 6.88 -6.95
C LEU A 266 16.78 6.82 -7.72
N LEU A 267 15.70 6.38 -7.09
CA LEU A 267 14.41 6.12 -7.74
C LEU A 267 13.86 7.33 -8.51
N PRO A 268 13.87 8.58 -7.99
CA PRO A 268 13.46 9.74 -8.77
C PRO A 268 14.30 9.96 -10.04
N GLN A 269 15.59 9.66 -9.98
CA GLN A 269 16.49 9.83 -11.11
C GLN A 269 16.23 8.77 -12.20
N PHE A 270 15.76 7.57 -11.82
CA PHE A 270 15.37 6.52 -12.77
C PHE A 270 14.19 6.95 -13.64
N PHE A 271 13.18 7.59 -13.04
CA PHE A 271 12.04 8.15 -13.80
C PHE A 271 12.46 9.32 -14.70
N ALA A 272 13.33 10.20 -14.22
CA ALA A 272 13.84 11.32 -15.01
C ALA A 272 14.61 10.85 -16.25
N VAL A 273 15.52 9.89 -16.10
CA VAL A 273 16.30 9.37 -17.24
C VAL A 273 15.41 8.56 -18.20
N ALA A 274 14.41 7.83 -17.70
CA ALA A 274 13.43 7.14 -18.54
C ALA A 274 12.62 8.13 -19.39
N THR A 275 12.14 9.21 -18.78
CA THR A 275 11.36 10.25 -19.47
C THR A 275 12.21 10.98 -20.51
N TYR A 276 13.48 11.23 -20.24
CA TYR A 276 14.41 11.80 -21.22
C TYR A 276 14.63 10.87 -22.43
N CYS A 277 14.90 9.59 -22.19
CA CYS A 277 15.21 8.64 -23.26
C CYS A 277 13.97 8.20 -24.06
N GLY A 278 12.81 8.12 -23.41
CA GLY A 278 11.62 7.45 -23.93
C GLY A 278 11.06 7.98 -25.25
N PRO A 279 10.85 9.30 -25.43
CA PRO A 279 10.26 9.84 -26.65
C PRO A 279 11.06 9.56 -27.93
N SER A 280 12.39 9.49 -27.80
CA SER A 280 13.30 9.27 -28.93
C SER A 280 13.84 7.84 -29.02
N PHE A 281 13.55 7.00 -28.01
CA PHE A 281 14.25 5.74 -27.77
C PHE A 281 15.77 5.93 -27.79
N GLY A 282 16.21 7.07 -27.24
CA GLY A 282 17.61 7.48 -27.18
C GLY A 282 18.33 6.87 -25.99
N ASN A 283 19.64 7.05 -25.98
CA ASN A 283 20.49 6.69 -24.85
C ASN A 283 20.85 7.96 -24.06
N TRP A 284 21.10 7.79 -22.77
CA TRP A 284 21.59 8.84 -21.90
C TRP A 284 22.91 8.41 -21.24
N TRP A 285 23.80 9.38 -21.04
CA TRP A 285 25.11 9.18 -20.44
C TRP A 285 25.39 10.23 -19.36
N VAL A 286 26.16 9.85 -18.35
CA VAL A 286 26.60 10.78 -17.30
C VAL A 286 27.24 12.03 -17.90
N GLY A 287 26.81 13.20 -17.41
CA GLY A 287 27.22 14.51 -17.91
C GLY A 287 26.19 15.19 -18.82
N GLU A 288 25.18 14.47 -19.31
CA GLU A 288 24.01 15.06 -19.95
C GLU A 288 23.03 15.60 -18.90
N THR A 289 22.36 16.72 -19.19
CA THR A 289 21.41 17.37 -18.26
C THR A 289 20.07 16.64 -18.29
N LEU A 290 19.59 16.21 -17.12
CA LEU A 290 18.26 15.62 -16.96
C LEU A 290 17.22 16.72 -16.72
N PRO A 291 16.05 16.68 -17.39
CA PRO A 291 14.94 17.57 -17.10
C PRO A 291 14.17 17.06 -15.89
N LEU A 292 14.65 17.42 -14.68
CA LEU A 292 14.05 16.97 -13.41
C LEU A 292 12.71 17.64 -13.07
N ASP A 293 12.33 18.69 -13.82
CA ASP A 293 11.10 19.48 -13.59
C ASP A 293 9.99 19.16 -14.60
N GLU A 294 10.13 18.10 -15.41
CA GLU A 294 9.11 17.69 -16.39
C GLU A 294 8.20 16.61 -15.80
N THR A 295 6.91 16.65 -16.19
CA THR A 295 5.97 15.55 -15.89
C THR A 295 6.52 14.26 -16.49
N TYR A 296 6.72 13.25 -15.66
CA TYR A 296 7.22 11.97 -16.12
C TYR A 296 6.20 11.31 -17.06
N ALA A 297 6.64 10.92 -18.25
CA ALA A 297 5.82 10.24 -19.25
C ALA A 297 6.27 8.79 -19.50
N TYR A 298 7.43 8.42 -18.95
CA TYR A 298 8.01 7.09 -19.05
C TYR A 298 8.63 6.70 -17.71
N GLY A 299 8.59 5.41 -17.41
CA GLY A 299 9.30 4.82 -16.28
C GLY A 299 10.11 3.59 -16.66
N LEU A 300 10.81 3.03 -15.67
CA LEU A 300 11.54 1.78 -15.81
C LEU A 300 10.88 0.71 -14.96
N LYS A 301 10.60 -0.44 -15.57
CA LYS A 301 10.37 -1.70 -14.85
C LYS A 301 11.67 -2.48 -14.89
N LEU A 302 12.42 -2.50 -13.78
CA LEU A 302 13.71 -3.18 -13.68
C LEU A 302 13.50 -4.53 -13.00
N ASP A 303 13.91 -5.62 -13.65
CA ASP A 303 13.62 -6.97 -13.20
C ASP A 303 14.89 -7.73 -12.79
N GLU A 304 16.03 -7.42 -13.40
CA GLU A 304 17.27 -8.15 -13.23
C GLU A 304 18.44 -7.22 -12.91
N ALA A 305 19.42 -7.74 -12.16
CA ALA A 305 20.65 -7.04 -11.85
C ALA A 305 21.87 -7.97 -11.97
N ARG A 306 23.00 -7.39 -12.35
CA ARG A 306 24.31 -8.08 -12.33
C ARG A 306 25.44 -7.08 -12.15
N LEU A 307 26.56 -7.54 -11.59
CA LEU A 307 27.80 -6.79 -11.60
C LEU A 307 28.57 -7.01 -12.92
N ASP A 308 29.05 -5.92 -13.51
CA ASP A 308 29.94 -5.89 -14.67
C ASP A 308 31.23 -5.15 -14.29
N GLY A 309 32.18 -5.89 -13.73
CA GLY A 309 33.35 -5.30 -13.09
C GLY A 309 32.99 -4.57 -11.80
N GLN A 310 33.05 -3.24 -11.81
CA GLN A 310 32.65 -2.39 -10.68
C GLN A 310 31.29 -1.71 -10.89
N GLU A 311 30.70 -1.83 -12.08
CA GLU A 311 29.39 -1.25 -12.37
C GLU A 311 28.29 -2.24 -12.02
N LEU A 312 27.17 -1.71 -11.52
CA LEU A 312 25.93 -2.45 -11.38
C LEU A 312 25.07 -2.20 -12.62
N VAL A 313 24.73 -3.29 -13.31
CA VAL A 313 23.90 -3.27 -14.51
C VAL A 313 22.52 -3.77 -14.13
N LEU A 314 21.51 -2.92 -14.30
CA LEU A 314 20.10 -3.21 -14.07
C LEU A 314 19.42 -3.32 -15.44
N THR A 315 18.69 -4.41 -15.68
CA THR A 315 18.01 -4.66 -16.95
C THR A 315 16.51 -4.85 -16.76
N GLY A 316 15.75 -4.39 -17.74
CA GLY A 316 14.30 -4.52 -17.75
C GLY A 316 13.67 -3.83 -18.94
N LEU A 317 12.55 -3.17 -18.70
CA LEU A 317 11.73 -2.54 -19.72
C LEU A 317 11.60 -1.04 -19.48
N LEU A 318 11.72 -0.28 -20.56
CA LEU A 318 11.20 1.07 -20.63
C LEU A 318 9.69 0.97 -20.84
N ILE A 319 8.92 1.64 -19.99
CA ILE A 319 7.46 1.68 -20.06
C ILE A 319 7.03 3.08 -20.48
N LYS A 320 6.08 3.18 -21.42
CA LYS A 320 5.37 4.41 -21.72
C LYS A 320 4.18 4.50 -20.77
N GLY A 321 4.11 5.57 -19.98
CA GLY A 321 3.25 5.65 -18.79
C GLY A 321 4.03 5.39 -17.50
N LEU A 322 3.41 5.71 -16.38
CA LEU A 322 3.90 5.51 -15.02
C LEU A 322 3.24 4.30 -14.36
N PRO A 323 3.83 3.77 -13.27
CA PRO A 323 3.14 2.80 -12.43
C PRO A 323 1.76 3.32 -12.02
N GLY A 324 0.72 2.49 -12.21
CA GLY A 324 -0.66 2.87 -11.93
C GLY A 324 -1.45 3.44 -13.11
N ASP A 325 -0.79 3.82 -14.20
CA ASP A 325 -1.49 4.23 -15.42
C ASP A 325 -2.15 3.02 -16.10
N ALA A 326 -3.45 3.10 -16.38
CA ALA A 326 -4.20 2.04 -17.05
C ALA A 326 -3.67 1.72 -18.47
N ASP A 327 -3.06 2.70 -19.13
CA ASP A 327 -2.49 2.59 -20.48
C ASP A 327 -0.96 2.35 -20.49
N ALA A 328 -0.36 2.09 -19.32
CA ALA A 328 1.07 1.79 -19.21
C ALA A 328 1.44 0.59 -20.09
N MET A 329 2.42 0.75 -20.96
CA MET A 329 2.83 -0.31 -21.89
C MET A 329 4.32 -0.39 -22.10
N ALA A 330 4.84 -1.63 -22.19
CA ALA A 330 6.23 -1.88 -22.53
C ALA A 330 6.56 -1.27 -23.90
N ALA A 331 7.55 -0.38 -23.93
CA ALA A 331 7.95 0.38 -25.10
C ALA A 331 9.24 -0.16 -25.73
N ALA A 332 10.24 -0.48 -24.90
CA ALA A 332 11.55 -0.98 -25.34
C ALA A 332 12.28 -1.72 -24.23
N LYS A 333 13.37 -2.41 -24.55
CA LYS A 333 14.28 -2.94 -23.52
C LYS A 333 15.18 -1.84 -22.99
N ALA A 334 15.47 -1.88 -21.70
CA ALA A 334 16.32 -0.90 -21.04
C ALA A 334 17.48 -1.59 -20.30
N GLU A 335 18.67 -1.02 -20.41
CA GLU A 335 19.83 -1.34 -19.57
C GLU A 335 20.29 -0.05 -18.87
N LEU A 336 20.15 -0.02 -17.55
CA LEU A 336 20.62 1.07 -16.70
C LEU A 336 21.92 0.65 -16.02
N ARG A 337 22.95 1.51 -16.11
CA ARG A 337 24.24 1.27 -15.45
C ARG A 337 24.45 2.26 -14.33
N LEU A 338 24.88 1.74 -13.19
CA LEU A 338 25.27 2.51 -12.01
C LEU A 338 26.76 2.32 -11.75
N ALA A 339 27.45 3.43 -11.48
CA ALA A 339 28.86 3.44 -11.09
C ALA A 339 29.00 3.69 -9.58
N PRO A 340 30.04 3.14 -8.92
CA PRO A 340 30.31 3.43 -7.52
C PRO A 340 30.56 4.94 -7.31
N ALA A 341 29.89 5.53 -6.33
CA ALA A 341 29.97 6.96 -6.03
C ALA A 341 31.30 7.39 -5.39
N GLY A 342 32.06 6.42 -4.86
CA GLY A 342 33.30 6.63 -4.11
C GLY A 342 33.17 6.24 -2.63
N GLU A 343 34.30 6.06 -1.96
CA GLU A 343 34.33 5.60 -0.57
C GLU A 343 33.73 6.67 0.37
N GLY A 344 32.71 6.29 1.14
CA GLY A 344 32.03 7.17 2.08
C GLY A 344 30.98 8.13 1.47
N VAL A 345 30.63 7.95 0.20
CA VAL A 345 29.55 8.71 -0.47
C VAL A 345 28.23 7.94 -0.35
N GLN A 346 27.14 8.66 -0.11
CA GLN A 346 25.77 8.16 -0.09
C GLN A 346 24.91 8.98 -1.06
N PRO A 347 24.13 8.34 -1.96
CA PRO A 347 24.08 6.90 -2.20
C PRO A 347 25.42 6.33 -2.69
N ALA A 348 25.68 5.04 -2.40
CA ALA A 348 26.91 4.33 -2.79
C ALA A 348 27.02 4.15 -4.32
N TRP A 349 25.92 4.34 -5.03
CA TRP A 349 25.79 4.23 -6.47
C TRP A 349 25.36 5.56 -7.09
N THR A 350 25.82 5.81 -8.31
CA THR A 350 25.42 6.97 -9.12
C THR A 350 25.05 6.53 -10.53
N LEU A 351 24.11 7.24 -11.16
CA LEU A 351 23.74 6.99 -12.55
C LEU A 351 24.95 7.19 -13.48
N ALA A 352 25.25 6.15 -14.28
CA ALA A 352 26.31 6.19 -15.29
C ALA A 352 25.75 6.28 -16.71
N SER A 353 24.74 5.47 -17.04
CA SER A 353 24.06 5.52 -18.34
C SER A 353 22.72 4.80 -18.35
N LEU A 354 21.85 5.16 -19.29
CA LEU A 354 20.67 4.39 -19.68
C LEU A 354 20.75 4.11 -21.18
N SER A 355 20.67 2.84 -21.57
CA SER A 355 20.59 2.41 -22.96
C SER A 355 19.21 1.82 -23.27
N VAL A 356 18.60 2.26 -24.37
CA VAL A 356 17.29 1.78 -24.85
C VAL A 356 17.50 1.00 -26.15
N ASN A 357 16.97 -0.23 -26.20
CA ASN A 357 17.21 -1.19 -27.30
C ASN A 357 15.93 -1.72 -27.95
#